data_AF-A0A7V6DZ07-F1
#
_entry.id   AF-A0A7V6DZ07-F1
#
_cell.length_a   1.000
_cell.length_b   1.000
_cell.length_c   1.000
_cell.angle_alpha   90.00
_cell.angle_beta   90.00
_cell.angle_gamma   90.00
#
_symmetry.space_group_name_H-M   'P 1'
#
loop_
_entity.id
_entity.type
_entity.pdbx_description
1 polymer ?
#
loop_
_entity_poly.entity_id
_entity_poly.type
_entity_poly.pdbx_seq_one_letter_code
_entity_poly.pdbx_strand_id
1 'polypeptide(L)'
;MTPLIQHIRKQSQKRKRKLSFIFLYLATVAILVYLSPREGKFRYEFQKGKPWMHESLIAPYDFPIYKTEEQIAAEKDSILQGFRPYFSYNPQVWEELRMRLHDYIGRKYKSYLERNETLKSLPLPAVSAVTDTFLSYFAYVYQKGIVEFPENIVSRT
;
A
#
# COMPACT_ATOMS: atom_id res chain seq x y z
N MET A 1 12.22 -94.96 12.46
CA MET A 1 12.66 -94.35 11.18
C MET A 1 11.53 -93.54 10.51
N THR A 2 10.96 -92.52 11.17
CA THR A 2 9.84 -91.71 10.60
C THR A 2 9.87 -90.18 10.84
N PRO A 3 10.86 -89.52 11.49
CA PRO A 3 10.81 -88.05 11.66
C PRO A 3 11.28 -87.26 10.41
N LEU A 4 12.19 -87.82 9.60
CA LEU A 4 12.76 -87.15 8.42
C LEU A 4 11.75 -86.99 7.27
N ILE A 5 10.97 -88.04 6.97
CA ILE A 5 9.95 -88.02 5.91
C ILE A 5 8.81 -87.06 6.28
N GLN A 6 8.41 -87.02 7.55
CA GLN A 6 7.40 -86.05 8.02
C GLN A 6 7.90 -84.60 7.90
N HIS A 7 9.18 -84.34 8.18
CA HIS A 7 9.76 -83.01 8.03
C HIS A 7 9.78 -82.54 6.57
N ILE A 8 10.18 -83.40 5.63
CA ILE A 8 10.21 -83.10 4.19
C ILE A 8 8.80 -82.88 3.65
N ARG A 9 7.83 -83.73 4.03
CA ARG A 9 6.41 -83.58 3.65
C ARG A 9 5.82 -82.28 4.20
N LYS A 10 6.12 -81.92 5.45
CA LYS A 10 5.69 -80.66 6.09
C LYS A 10 6.32 -79.44 5.41
N GLN A 11 7.60 -79.50 5.01
CA GLN A 11 8.22 -78.43 4.23
C GLN A 11 7.60 -78.26 2.84
N SER A 12 7.31 -79.36 2.13
CA SER A 12 6.64 -79.34 0.82
C SER A 12 5.23 -78.74 0.92
N GLN A 13 4.44 -79.14 1.93
CA GLN A 13 3.11 -78.59 2.19
C GLN A 13 3.16 -77.08 2.53
N LYS A 14 4.14 -76.65 3.33
CA LYS A 14 4.36 -75.22 3.61
C LYS A 14 4.71 -74.43 2.34
N ARG A 15 5.54 -74.98 1.44
CA ARG A 15 5.88 -74.34 0.15
C ARG A 15 4.66 -74.22 -0.75
N LYS A 16 3.88 -75.30 -0.92
CA LYS A 16 2.61 -75.27 -1.69
C LYS A 16 1.64 -74.23 -1.14
N ARG A 17 1.46 -74.19 0.19
CA ARG A 17 0.60 -73.20 0.85
C ARG A 17 1.08 -71.76 0.60
N LYS A 18 2.39 -71.49 0.72
CA LYS A 18 2.96 -70.16 0.41
C LYS A 18 2.71 -69.76 -1.05
N LEU A 19 2.88 -70.70 -1.99
CA LEU A 19 2.64 -70.48 -3.41
C LEU A 19 1.17 -70.12 -3.70
N SER A 20 0.23 -70.84 -3.08
CA SER A 20 -1.20 -70.53 -3.18
C SER A 20 -1.55 -69.15 -2.61
N PHE A 21 -0.96 -68.76 -1.47
CA PHE A 21 -1.18 -67.43 -0.90
C PHE A 21 -0.64 -66.31 -1.80
N ILE A 22 0.55 -66.49 -2.39
CA ILE A 22 1.12 -65.52 -3.33
C ILE A 22 0.25 -65.38 -4.57
N PHE A 23 -0.23 -66.50 -5.12
CA PHE A 23 -1.15 -66.50 -6.25
C PHE A 23 -2.45 -65.77 -5.93
N LEU A 24 -3.07 -66.07 -4.78
CA LEU A 24 -4.33 -65.46 -4.37
C LEU A 24 -4.18 -63.94 -4.11
N TYR A 25 -3.04 -63.54 -3.53
CA TYR A 25 -2.69 -62.14 -3.34
C TYR A 25 -2.55 -61.41 -4.69
N LEU A 26 -1.78 -61.96 -5.63
CA LEU A 26 -1.61 -61.39 -6.97
C LEU A 26 -2.94 -61.31 -7.73
N ALA A 27 -3.77 -62.35 -7.65
CA ALA A 27 -5.10 -62.37 -8.26
C ALA A 27 -6.00 -61.27 -7.67
N THR A 28 -5.96 -61.07 -6.35
CA THR A 28 -6.75 -60.04 -5.67
C THR A 28 -6.30 -58.64 -6.07
N VAL A 29 -4.99 -58.39 -6.11
CA VAL A 29 -4.43 -57.10 -6.58
C VAL A 29 -4.82 -56.85 -8.03
N ALA A 30 -4.73 -57.86 -8.91
CA ALA A 30 -5.13 -57.73 -10.30
C ALA A 30 -6.62 -57.37 -10.45
N ILE A 31 -7.50 -58.00 -9.66
CA ILE A 31 -8.93 -57.69 -9.63
C ILE A 31 -9.17 -56.25 -9.16
N LEU A 32 -8.53 -55.81 -8.07
CA LEU A 32 -8.66 -54.46 -7.54
C LEU A 32 -8.20 -53.40 -8.56
N VAL A 33 -7.06 -53.62 -9.22
CA VAL A 33 -6.56 -52.71 -10.26
C VAL A 33 -7.48 -52.68 -11.47
N TYR A 34 -8.06 -53.82 -11.86
CA TYR A 34 -9.02 -53.89 -12.95
C TYR A 34 -10.33 -53.16 -12.63
N LEU A 35 -10.82 -53.27 -11.40
CA LEU A 35 -12.04 -52.60 -10.94
C LEU A 35 -11.83 -51.12 -10.63
N SER A 36 -10.59 -50.69 -10.36
CA SER A 36 -10.29 -49.31 -10.03
C SER A 36 -10.64 -48.39 -11.20
N PRO A 37 -11.40 -47.30 -10.98
CA PRO A 37 -11.73 -46.37 -12.04
C PRO A 37 -10.44 -45.75 -12.61
N ARG A 38 -10.20 -45.98 -13.89
CA ARG A 38 -8.99 -45.49 -14.61
C ARG A 38 -8.98 -43.98 -14.80
N GLU A 39 -10.13 -43.35 -14.66
CA GLU A 39 -10.31 -41.91 -14.86
C GLU A 39 -10.92 -41.32 -13.60
N GLY A 40 -10.16 -40.46 -12.93
CA GLY A 40 -10.73 -39.55 -11.94
C GLY A 40 -11.62 -38.56 -12.68
N LYS A 41 -12.92 -38.84 -12.76
CA LYS A 41 -13.89 -37.86 -13.26
C LYS A 41 -13.86 -36.66 -12.33
N PHE A 42 -13.17 -35.61 -12.73
CA PHE A 42 -13.28 -34.31 -12.08
C PHE A 42 -14.72 -33.86 -12.27
N ARG A 43 -15.43 -33.60 -11.15
CA ARG A 43 -16.83 -33.14 -11.18
C ARG A 43 -17.05 -31.86 -12.00
N TYR A 44 -15.95 -31.17 -12.32
CA TYR A 44 -15.88 -29.91 -13.03
C TYR A 44 -15.07 -30.07 -14.32
N GLU A 45 -15.37 -31.07 -15.13
CA GLU A 45 -14.75 -31.21 -16.45
C GLU A 45 -15.41 -30.23 -17.42
N PHE A 46 -14.64 -29.23 -17.86
CA PHE A 46 -15.15 -28.17 -18.74
C PHE A 46 -14.82 -28.49 -20.20
N GLN A 47 -15.83 -28.52 -21.06
CA GLN A 47 -15.64 -28.64 -22.50
C GLN A 47 -15.68 -27.25 -23.15
N LYS A 48 -14.62 -26.88 -23.87
CA LYS A 48 -14.52 -25.59 -24.56
C LYS A 48 -15.66 -25.43 -25.57
N GLY A 49 -16.38 -24.31 -25.50
CA GLY A 49 -17.50 -23.99 -26.39
C GLY A 49 -18.89 -24.38 -25.86
N LYS A 50 -18.98 -25.00 -24.67
CA LYS A 50 -20.27 -25.19 -23.97
C LYS A 50 -20.51 -24.06 -22.97
N PRO A 51 -21.78 -23.72 -22.67
CA PRO A 51 -22.12 -22.74 -21.64
C PRO A 51 -21.59 -23.20 -20.26
N TRP A 52 -21.29 -22.23 -19.40
CA TRP A 52 -20.83 -22.47 -18.03
C TRP A 52 -21.96 -23.09 -17.19
N MET A 53 -21.80 -24.33 -16.74
CA MET A 53 -22.85 -25.10 -16.06
C MET A 53 -22.75 -25.08 -14.52
N HIS A 54 -21.70 -24.48 -13.96
CA HIS A 54 -21.43 -24.50 -12.53
C HIS A 54 -21.73 -23.14 -11.89
N GLU A 55 -21.99 -23.12 -10.59
CA GLU A 55 -22.14 -21.85 -9.89
C GLU A 55 -20.81 -21.07 -9.90
N SER A 56 -20.92 -19.74 -9.96
CA SER A 56 -19.76 -18.88 -9.84
C SER A 56 -19.28 -18.92 -8.39
N LEU A 57 -18.08 -19.42 -8.16
CA LEU A 57 -17.45 -19.37 -6.85
C LEU A 57 -16.90 -17.96 -6.65
N ILE A 58 -17.64 -17.15 -5.90
CA ILE A 58 -17.22 -15.81 -5.50
C ILE A 58 -16.57 -15.92 -4.12
N ALA A 59 -15.43 -15.27 -3.94
CA ALA A 59 -14.78 -15.24 -2.64
C ALA A 59 -15.70 -14.56 -1.60
N PRO A 60 -15.79 -15.08 -0.36
CA PRO A 60 -16.63 -14.47 0.68
C PRO A 60 -16.10 -13.13 1.22
N TYR A 61 -14.96 -12.66 0.70
CA TYR A 61 -14.32 -11.40 1.06
C TYR A 61 -13.44 -10.88 -0.08
N ASP A 62 -13.11 -9.60 -0.02
CA ASP A 62 -12.22 -8.93 -0.96
C ASP A 62 -10.75 -9.09 -0.54
N PHE A 63 -9.89 -9.38 -1.52
CA PHE A 63 -8.45 -9.40 -1.30
C PHE A 63 -7.85 -8.03 -1.64
N PRO A 64 -7.12 -7.39 -0.72
CA PRO A 64 -6.39 -6.18 -1.05
C PRO A 64 -5.27 -6.51 -2.04
N ILE A 65 -5.25 -5.81 -3.18
CA ILE A 65 -4.14 -5.86 -4.12
C ILE A 65 -3.20 -4.72 -3.76
N TYR A 66 -2.11 -5.05 -3.09
CA TYR A 66 -1.10 -4.07 -2.70
C TYR A 66 -0.28 -3.63 -3.92
N LYS A 67 -0.07 -2.31 -4.03
CA LYS A 67 0.87 -1.72 -4.99
C LYS A 67 2.30 -1.85 -4.46
N THR A 68 3.28 -1.90 -5.36
CA THR A 68 4.68 -1.86 -4.95
C THR A 68 5.06 -0.47 -4.45
N GLU A 69 6.14 -0.36 -3.67
CA GLU A 69 6.60 0.94 -3.16
C GLU A 69 6.98 1.89 -4.30
N GLU A 70 7.57 1.37 -5.37
CA GLU A 70 7.94 2.14 -6.55
C GLU A 70 6.71 2.72 -7.27
N GLN A 71 5.64 1.94 -7.38
CA GLN A 71 4.38 2.41 -7.97
C GLN A 71 3.76 3.52 -7.11
N ILE A 72 3.77 3.36 -5.79
CA ILE A 72 3.25 4.38 -4.86
C ILE A 72 4.06 5.67 -4.96
N ALA A 73 5.39 5.57 -5.05
CA ALA A 73 6.27 6.74 -5.21
C ALA A 73 5.99 7.48 -6.53
N ALA A 74 5.96 6.76 -7.65
CA ALA A 74 5.68 7.35 -8.96
C ALA A 74 4.30 8.01 -9.04
N GLU A 75 3.27 7.40 -8.44
CA GLU A 75 1.93 7.98 -8.38
C GLU A 75 1.91 9.27 -7.53
N LYS A 76 2.57 9.27 -6.37
CA LYS A 76 2.67 10.46 -5.52
C LYS A 76 3.35 11.61 -6.27
N ASP A 77 4.47 11.34 -6.95
CA ASP A 77 5.20 12.35 -7.70
C ASP A 77 4.33 12.94 -8.82
N SER A 78 3.60 12.10 -9.56
CA SER A 78 2.66 12.53 -10.59
C SER A 78 1.53 13.39 -10.02
N ILE A 79 0.95 13.02 -8.88
CA ILE A 79 -0.09 13.80 -8.21
C ILE A 79 0.46 15.16 -7.76
N LEU A 80 1.68 15.19 -7.20
CA LEU A 80 2.31 16.41 -6.71
C LEU A 80 2.63 17.39 -7.85
N GLN A 81 2.99 16.91 -9.04
CA GLN A 81 3.24 17.76 -10.21
C GLN A 81 2.01 18.58 -10.61
N GLY A 82 0.81 18.03 -10.46
CA GLY A 82 -0.46 18.70 -10.77
C GLY A 82 -1.16 19.32 -9.56
N PHE A 83 -0.60 19.20 -8.36
CA PHE A 83 -1.29 19.58 -7.13
C PHE A 83 -1.34 21.10 -6.96
N ARG A 84 -2.57 21.64 -6.89
CA ARG A 84 -2.82 23.04 -6.50
C ARG A 84 -3.09 23.10 -5.00
N PRO A 85 -2.14 23.61 -4.18
CA PRO A 85 -2.36 23.71 -2.75
C PRO A 85 -3.51 24.66 -2.44
N TYR A 86 -4.39 24.23 -1.54
CA TYR A 86 -5.45 25.05 -0.97
C TYR A 86 -5.18 25.25 0.52
N PHE A 87 -5.51 26.42 1.04
CA PHE A 87 -5.32 26.73 2.45
C PHE A 87 -6.66 26.99 3.11
N SER A 88 -6.78 26.53 4.35
CA SER A 88 -7.90 26.88 5.21
C SER A 88 -7.66 28.26 5.81
N TYR A 89 -8.61 29.17 5.64
CA TYR A 89 -8.60 30.44 6.35
C TYR A 89 -8.78 30.20 7.86
N ASN A 90 -7.85 30.71 8.66
CA ASN A 90 -7.88 30.58 10.11
C ASN A 90 -7.70 31.98 10.75
N PRO A 91 -8.76 32.57 11.35
CA PRO A 91 -8.68 33.91 11.91
C PRO A 91 -7.77 33.99 13.15
N GLN A 92 -7.58 32.89 13.88
CA GLN A 92 -6.68 32.85 15.05
C GLN A 92 -5.22 33.02 14.63
N VAL A 93 -4.82 32.46 13.49
CA VAL A 93 -3.45 32.59 12.96
C VAL A 93 -3.14 34.06 12.64
N TRP A 94 -4.10 34.81 12.13
CA TRP A 94 -3.91 36.23 11.84
C TRP A 94 -3.62 37.06 13.10
N GLU A 95 -4.36 36.83 14.18
CA GLU A 95 -4.15 37.58 15.42
C GLU A 95 -2.78 37.31 16.05
N GLU A 96 -2.32 36.07 16.02
CA GLU A 96 -0.97 35.73 16.45
C GLU A 96 0.11 36.35 15.55
N LEU A 97 -0.07 36.25 14.23
CA LEU A 97 0.87 36.78 13.25
C LEU A 97 0.98 38.30 13.34
N ARG A 98 -0.14 39.00 13.55
CA ARG A 98 -0.19 40.47 13.71
C ARG A 98 0.73 40.93 14.84
N MET A 99 0.65 40.29 16.01
CA MET A 99 1.51 40.63 17.15
C MET A 99 2.99 40.37 16.84
N ARG A 100 3.31 39.19 16.31
CA ARG A 100 4.69 38.84 15.95
C ARG A 100 5.28 39.80 14.91
N LEU A 101 4.47 40.18 13.92
CA LEU A 101 4.89 41.05 12.82
C LEU A 101 5.07 42.48 13.30
N HIS A 102 4.18 42.98 14.17
CA HIS A 102 4.33 44.28 14.82
C HIS A 102 5.68 44.39 15.52
N ASP A 103 5.99 43.42 16.38
CA ASP A 103 7.25 43.38 17.12
C ASP A 103 8.47 43.22 16.20
N TYR A 104 8.35 42.38 15.17
CA TYR A 104 9.43 42.16 14.20
C TYR A 104 9.78 43.45 13.45
N ILE A 105 8.76 44.15 12.94
CA ILE A 105 8.95 45.40 12.20
C ILE A 105 9.56 46.45 13.12
N GLY A 106 9.03 46.61 14.34
CA GLY A 106 9.57 47.58 15.30
C GLY A 106 11.05 47.33 15.61
N ARG A 107 11.43 46.08 15.88
CA ARG A 107 12.83 45.71 16.11
C ARG A 107 13.70 45.97 14.88
N LYS A 108 13.25 45.55 13.70
CA LYS A 108 14.01 45.74 12.45
C LYS A 108 14.19 47.21 12.14
N TYR A 109 13.13 48.00 12.19
CA TYR A 109 13.16 49.44 11.96
C TYR A 109 14.17 50.13 12.89
N LYS A 110 14.12 49.82 14.20
CA LYS A 110 15.11 50.33 15.17
C LYS A 110 16.54 49.92 14.80
N SER A 111 16.77 48.64 14.49
CA SER A 111 18.10 48.16 14.08
C SER A 111 18.62 48.81 12.79
N TYR A 112 17.75 49.14 11.83
CA TYR A 112 18.14 49.84 10.61
C TYR A 112 18.51 51.30 10.88
N LEU A 113 17.77 51.99 11.76
CA LEU A 113 18.08 53.36 12.16
C LEU A 113 19.37 53.48 12.96
N GLU A 114 19.63 52.53 13.87
CA GLU A 114 20.85 52.52 14.67
C GLU A 114 22.12 52.28 13.83
N ARG A 115 21.99 51.56 12.72
CA ARG A 115 23.10 51.23 11.82
C ARG A 115 23.41 52.30 10.78
N ASN A 116 22.52 53.26 10.57
CA ASN A 116 22.66 54.25 9.52
C ASN A 116 22.46 55.67 10.06
N GLU A 117 23.57 56.36 10.30
CA GLU A 117 23.55 57.71 10.86
C GLU A 117 22.84 58.73 9.97
N THR A 118 22.91 58.58 8.64
CA THR A 118 22.24 59.47 7.69
C THR A 118 20.72 59.41 7.85
N LEU A 119 20.15 58.22 8.07
CA LEU A 119 18.70 58.04 8.26
C LEU A 119 18.20 58.64 9.57
N LYS A 120 19.04 58.69 10.60
CA LYS A 120 18.70 59.27 11.92
C LYS A 120 18.47 60.78 11.85
N SER A 121 19.07 61.45 10.86
CA SER A 121 18.96 62.90 10.66
C SER A 121 17.71 63.34 9.90
N LEU A 122 16.99 62.40 9.28
CA LEU A 122 15.79 62.69 8.48
C LEU A 122 14.54 62.78 9.39
N PRO A 123 13.56 63.62 9.05
CA PRO A 123 12.26 63.63 9.71
C PRO A 123 11.47 62.39 9.27
N LEU A 124 11.69 61.28 9.98
CA LEU A 124 11.03 60.02 9.71
C LEU A 124 9.73 59.87 10.50
N PRO A 125 8.73 59.19 9.95
CA PRO A 125 7.52 58.84 10.69
C PRO A 125 7.84 57.96 11.89
N ALA A 126 6.98 58.02 12.91
CA ALA A 126 7.07 57.18 14.08
C ALA A 126 7.02 55.68 13.69
N VAL A 127 7.73 54.85 14.46
CA VAL A 127 7.78 53.40 14.25
C VAL A 127 6.37 52.79 14.18
N SER A 128 5.47 53.27 15.04
CA SER A 128 4.06 52.86 15.06
C SER A 128 3.37 53.13 13.73
N ALA A 129 3.47 54.34 13.20
CA ALA A 129 2.83 54.73 11.94
C ALA A 129 3.31 53.87 10.75
N VAL A 130 4.61 53.56 10.69
CA VAL A 130 5.16 52.66 9.66
C VAL A 130 4.64 51.24 9.85
N THR A 131 4.63 50.77 11.09
CA THR A 131 4.19 49.41 11.43
C THR A 131 2.71 49.22 11.12
N ASP A 132 1.87 50.18 11.48
CA ASP A 132 0.42 50.14 11.24
C ASP A 132 0.11 50.18 9.75
N THR A 133 0.83 51.00 8.98
CA THR A 133 0.71 51.04 7.52
C THR A 133 1.04 49.69 6.91
N PHE A 134 2.16 49.08 7.31
CA PHE A 134 2.58 47.78 6.82
C PHE A 134 1.61 46.66 7.21
N LEU A 135 1.12 46.68 8.46
CA LEU A 135 0.12 45.74 8.94
C LEU A 135 -1.21 45.86 8.18
N SER A 136 -1.61 47.06 7.77
CA SER A 136 -2.84 47.25 6.99
C SER A 136 -2.75 46.63 5.58
N TYR A 137 -1.60 46.75 4.91
CA TYR A 137 -1.36 46.07 3.62
C TYR A 137 -1.36 44.55 3.78
N PHE A 138 -0.71 44.04 4.83
CA PHE A 138 -0.73 42.61 5.11
C PHE A 138 -2.13 42.09 5.46
N ALA A 139 -2.92 42.86 6.22
CA ALA A 139 -4.30 42.53 6.53
C ALA A 139 -5.15 42.42 5.26
N TYR A 140 -4.98 43.36 4.33
CA TYR A 140 -5.66 43.35 3.05
C TYR A 140 -5.32 42.11 2.21
N VAL A 141 -4.04 41.75 2.12
CA VAL A 141 -3.60 40.54 1.40
C VAL A 141 -4.11 39.28 2.09
N TYR A 142 -4.02 39.21 3.41
CA TYR A 142 -4.47 38.04 4.18
C TYR A 142 -5.97 37.81 4.05
N GLN A 143 -6.78 38.88 4.05
CA GLN A 143 -8.23 38.80 3.88
C GLN A 143 -8.62 38.33 2.47
N LYS A 144 -7.86 38.74 1.44
CA LYS A 144 -8.11 38.30 0.06
C LYS A 144 -7.60 36.87 -0.22
N GLY A 145 -6.68 36.37 0.60
CA GLY A 145 -6.04 35.07 0.41
C GLY A 145 -5.06 35.06 -0.77
N ILE A 146 -4.29 33.98 -0.88
CA ILE A 146 -3.47 33.72 -2.07
C ILE A 146 -4.40 33.10 -3.12
N VAL A 147 -4.81 33.91 -4.10
CA VAL A 147 -5.80 33.48 -5.11
C VAL A 147 -5.19 32.50 -6.12
N GLU A 148 -3.93 32.71 -6.52
CA GLU A 148 -3.19 31.78 -7.39
C GLU A 148 -1.67 31.87 -7.10
N PHE A 149 -1.00 30.72 -7.03
CA PHE A 149 0.46 30.68 -7.11
C PHE A 149 0.89 30.84 -8.57
N PRO A 150 1.94 31.63 -8.85
CA PRO A 150 2.49 31.66 -10.20
C PRO A 150 2.99 30.26 -10.57
N GLU A 151 2.55 29.77 -11.75
CA GLU A 151 2.80 28.39 -12.24
C GLU A 151 4.29 28.00 -12.24
N ASN A 152 5.19 28.98 -12.23
CA ASN A 152 6.64 28.81 -12.30
C ASN A 152 7.34 28.38 -11.00
N ILE A 153 6.65 28.36 -9.84
CA ILE A 153 7.25 27.94 -8.57
C ILE A 153 7.07 26.42 -8.35
N VAL A 154 6.01 25.83 -8.87
CA VAL A 154 5.70 24.40 -8.67
C VAL A 154 6.58 23.49 -9.54
N SER A 155 7.07 23.97 -10.70
CA SER A 155 7.83 23.16 -11.65
C SER A 155 9.34 23.07 -11.37
N ARG A 156 9.84 23.54 -10.21
CA ARG A 156 11.28 23.64 -9.91
C ARG A 156 11.77 22.81 -8.72
N THR A 157 10.92 21.97 -8.15
CA THR A 157 11.28 21.02 -7.08
C THR A 157 10.88 19.62 -7.52
#